data_AF-A0A1Y2I4F3-F1
#
_entry.id   AF-A0A1Y2I4F3-F1
#
_cell.length_a   1.000
_cell.length_b   1.000
_cell.length_c   1.000
_cell.angle_alpha   90.00
_cell.angle_beta   90.00
_cell.angle_gamma   90.00
#
_symmetry.space_group_name_H-M   'P 1'
#
loop_
_entity.id
_entity.type
_entity.pdbx_description
1 polymer ?
#
loop_
_entity_poly.entity_id
_entity_poly.type
_entity_poly.pdbx_seq_one_letter_code
_entity_poly.pdbx_strand_id
1 'polypeptide(L)'
;MNHVSATAETMIPISKADKPESSGFDVARAIAIRSYCKLRIGGLGKGKARQQAAATVWKRGWRHKAKKLMGKWIADLERETPFAENLRGQKQAQTRLLYHGDIFEQVQEWCRDERRVDPKRLRNWVNANLRPAFATAPIAIGAKGISKGTARRWLHRVGFVHQRKSKGAYTDGHDAPATLIARQEYVARFRSYEPLMERFVTLDDGSIDIEEPDLDSPEAKAAASALGWDQPYVIKNVWHDEATAKPADKGKFMWIMKGDSALMAKSEGQGYMVSG
;
A
#
# COMPACT_ATOMS: atom_id res chain seq x y z
N MET A 1 48.16 -14.39 27.60
CA MET A 1 47.54 -15.60 26.98
C MET A 1 47.28 -16.72 27.98
N ASN A 2 48.06 -16.85 29.06
CA ASN A 2 47.85 -17.89 30.08
C ASN A 2 46.54 -17.72 30.88
N HIS A 3 46.05 -16.50 31.09
CA HIS A 3 44.75 -16.26 31.76
C HIS A 3 43.52 -16.72 30.95
N VAL A 4 43.56 -16.65 29.61
CA VAL A 4 42.42 -17.02 28.75
C VAL A 4 42.21 -18.55 28.71
N SER A 5 43.26 -19.32 29.01
CA SER A 5 43.23 -20.79 28.94
C SER A 5 42.46 -21.42 30.12
N ALA A 6 42.66 -20.90 31.34
CA ALA A 6 42.00 -21.42 32.54
C ALA A 6 40.49 -21.12 32.56
N THR A 7 40.10 -19.93 32.09
CA THR A 7 38.70 -19.49 32.03
C THR A 7 37.91 -20.21 30.92
N ALA A 8 38.57 -20.57 29.80
CA ALA A 8 37.92 -21.26 28.68
C ALA A 8 37.62 -22.74 28.97
N GLU A 9 38.32 -23.39 29.90
CA GLU A 9 38.05 -24.77 30.30
C GLU A 9 36.95 -24.88 31.37
N THR A 10 36.76 -23.83 32.17
CA THR A 10 35.80 -23.81 33.30
C THR A 10 34.46 -23.14 32.97
N MET A 11 34.41 -22.15 32.08
CA MET A 11 33.17 -21.36 31.84
C MET A 11 32.21 -21.93 30.78
N ILE A 12 32.57 -22.99 30.06
CA ILE A 12 31.89 -23.32 28.80
C ILE A 12 31.40 -24.79 28.79
N PRO A 13 30.09 -25.05 28.98
CA PRO A 13 29.56 -26.41 28.97
C PRO A 13 29.80 -27.09 27.63
N ILE A 14 30.25 -28.35 27.68
CA ILE A 14 30.83 -29.09 26.55
C ILE A 14 29.73 -29.73 25.69
N SER A 15 28.55 -29.92 26.26
CA SER A 15 27.40 -30.50 25.59
C SER A 15 26.08 -30.01 26.18
N LYS A 16 24.98 -30.29 25.47
CA LYS A 16 23.62 -30.08 25.97
C LYS A 16 23.29 -30.93 27.21
N ALA A 17 24.05 -32.01 27.45
CA ALA A 17 23.93 -32.84 28.64
C ALA A 17 24.52 -32.16 29.89
N ASP A 18 25.50 -31.27 29.72
CA ASP A 18 26.13 -30.55 30.83
C ASP A 18 25.35 -29.30 31.28
N LYS A 19 24.47 -28.76 30.41
CA LYS A 19 23.59 -27.63 30.72
C LYS A 19 22.31 -27.68 29.85
N PRO A 20 21.25 -28.39 30.29
CA PRO A 20 20.08 -28.69 29.47
C PRO A 20 19.28 -27.45 29.05
N GLU A 21 19.40 -26.35 29.80
CA GLU A 21 18.72 -25.08 29.52
C GLU A 21 19.42 -24.21 28.45
N SER A 22 20.61 -24.60 27.99
CA SER A 22 21.36 -23.82 27.01
C SER A 22 20.83 -24.03 25.57
N SER A 23 20.73 -22.93 24.81
CA SER A 23 20.35 -23.01 23.40
C SER A 23 21.38 -23.84 22.61
N GLY A 24 20.94 -24.64 21.64
CA GLY A 24 21.85 -25.38 20.76
C GLY A 24 22.85 -24.46 20.03
N PHE A 25 22.50 -23.19 19.86
CA PHE A 25 23.42 -22.17 19.34
C PHE A 25 24.51 -21.78 20.34
N ASP A 26 24.19 -21.71 21.63
CA ASP A 26 25.14 -21.34 22.68
C ASP A 26 26.16 -22.45 22.90
N VAL A 27 25.72 -23.71 22.83
CA VAL A 27 26.60 -24.89 22.81
C VAL A 27 27.50 -24.90 21.57
N ALA A 28 26.97 -24.56 20.40
CA ALA A 28 27.76 -24.44 19.17
C ALA A 28 28.81 -23.29 19.26
N ARG A 29 28.42 -22.14 19.81
CA ARG A 29 29.30 -20.99 20.08
C ARG A 29 30.44 -21.37 21.02
N ALA A 30 30.10 -22.03 22.13
CA ALA A 30 31.00 -22.60 23.12
C ALA A 30 32.09 -23.49 22.50
N ILE A 31 31.67 -24.51 21.74
CA ILE A 31 32.56 -25.47 21.08
C ILE A 31 33.51 -24.74 20.10
N ALA A 32 33.01 -23.75 19.37
CA ALA A 32 33.82 -22.99 18.42
C ALA A 32 34.89 -22.12 19.10
N ILE A 33 34.56 -21.47 20.23
CA ILE A 33 35.53 -20.67 21.00
C ILE A 33 36.61 -21.57 21.59
N ARG A 34 36.24 -22.73 22.15
CA ARG A 34 37.20 -23.71 22.68
C ARG A 34 38.13 -24.24 21.60
N SER A 35 37.57 -24.60 20.44
CA SER A 35 38.36 -25.02 19.25
C SER A 35 39.34 -23.93 18.82
N TYR A 36 38.90 -22.67 18.79
CA TYR A 36 39.76 -21.52 18.50
C TYR A 36 40.93 -21.40 19.49
N CYS A 37 40.67 -21.48 20.80
CA CYS A 37 41.72 -21.40 21.82
C CYS A 37 42.75 -22.53 21.67
N LYS A 38 42.31 -23.77 21.43
CA LYS A 38 43.21 -24.92 21.18
C LYS A 38 44.12 -24.69 19.96
N LEU A 39 43.55 -24.21 18.85
CA LEU A 39 44.30 -23.91 17.64
C LEU A 39 45.30 -22.76 17.85
N ARG A 40 44.95 -21.77 18.69
CA ARG A 40 45.86 -20.66 19.05
C ARG A 40 47.02 -21.11 19.91
N ILE A 41 46.80 -22.03 20.84
CA ILE A 41 47.85 -22.65 21.65
C ILE A 41 48.79 -23.48 20.76
N GLY A 42 48.24 -24.21 19.78
CA GLY A 42 49.01 -24.92 18.75
C GLY A 42 49.71 -24.04 17.70
N GLY A 43 49.85 -22.72 17.94
CA GLY A 43 50.63 -21.81 17.10
C GLY A 43 49.93 -21.26 15.86
N LEU A 44 48.66 -21.59 15.58
CA LEU A 44 47.98 -21.09 14.38
C LEU A 44 47.64 -19.60 14.50
N GLY A 45 47.89 -18.83 13.43
CA GLY A 45 47.54 -17.41 13.35
C GLY A 45 46.03 -17.13 13.52
N LYS A 46 45.68 -15.95 14.08
CA LYS A 46 44.30 -15.57 14.47
C LYS A 46 43.26 -15.80 13.36
N GLY A 47 43.59 -15.44 12.11
CA GLY A 47 42.68 -15.57 10.96
C GLY A 47 42.40 -17.01 10.54
N LYS A 48 43.44 -17.86 10.51
CA LYS A 48 43.33 -19.29 10.16
C LYS A 48 42.63 -20.09 11.26
N ALA A 49 42.96 -19.80 12.52
CA ALA A 49 42.30 -20.43 13.68
C ALA A 49 40.79 -20.17 13.71
N ARG A 50 40.34 -18.93 13.46
CA ARG A 50 38.89 -18.60 13.39
C ARG A 50 38.19 -19.35 12.28
N GLN A 51 38.83 -19.47 11.12
CA GLN A 51 38.26 -20.14 9.96
C GLN A 51 38.11 -21.64 10.19
N GLN A 52 39.11 -22.29 10.77
CA GLN A 52 39.06 -23.71 11.10
C GLN A 52 38.04 -23.99 12.21
N ALA A 53 38.06 -23.21 13.29
CA ALA A 53 37.11 -23.37 14.39
C ALA A 53 35.64 -23.13 13.97
N ALA A 54 35.38 -22.17 13.08
CA ALA A 54 34.05 -21.98 12.50
C ALA A 54 33.62 -23.17 11.60
N ALA A 55 34.57 -23.79 10.90
CA ALA A 55 34.31 -24.94 10.03
C ALA A 55 34.05 -26.24 10.81
N THR A 56 34.55 -26.35 12.05
CA THR A 56 34.31 -27.48 12.96
C THR A 56 32.83 -27.60 13.34
N VAL A 57 32.15 -26.47 13.53
CA VAL A 57 30.79 -26.44 14.09
C VAL A 57 29.72 -26.13 13.04
N TRP A 58 30.01 -25.31 12.02
CA TRP A 58 29.01 -24.88 11.04
C TRP A 58 29.28 -25.36 9.60
N LYS A 59 28.19 -25.76 8.92
CA LYS A 59 28.18 -26.14 7.49
C LYS A 59 28.53 -24.96 6.58
N ARG A 60 28.94 -25.25 5.33
CA ARG A 60 29.55 -24.31 4.36
C ARG A 60 28.85 -22.94 4.26
N GLY A 61 27.51 -22.89 4.27
CA GLY A 61 26.75 -21.64 4.17
C GLY A 61 26.85 -20.69 5.38
N TRP A 62 27.18 -21.19 6.58
CA TRP A 62 27.28 -20.37 7.80
C TRP A 62 28.72 -20.02 8.20
N ARG A 63 29.73 -20.62 7.58
CA ARG A 63 31.15 -20.46 7.96
C ARG A 63 31.64 -19.02 7.90
N HIS A 64 31.27 -18.28 6.84
CA HIS A 64 31.66 -16.87 6.70
C HIS A 64 31.04 -16.00 7.80
N LYS A 65 29.76 -16.24 8.13
CA LYS A 65 29.04 -15.51 9.17
C LYS A 65 29.55 -15.86 10.56
N ALA A 66 29.78 -17.14 10.84
CA ALA A 66 30.39 -17.62 12.08
C ALA A 66 31.79 -17.05 12.29
N LYS A 67 32.67 -17.06 11.27
CA LYS A 67 34.01 -16.46 11.35
C LYS A 67 33.98 -14.99 11.78
N LYS A 68 33.02 -14.22 11.26
CA LYS A 68 32.83 -12.80 11.64
C LYS A 68 32.35 -12.65 13.09
N LEU A 69 31.36 -13.45 13.50
CA LEU A 69 30.81 -13.43 14.86
C LEU A 69 31.83 -13.90 15.91
N MET A 70 32.67 -14.88 15.58
CA MET A 70 33.75 -15.35 16.44
C MET A 70 34.73 -14.24 16.79
N GLY A 71 35.01 -13.32 15.86
CA GLY A 71 35.84 -12.15 16.16
C GLY A 71 35.27 -11.29 17.29
N LYS A 72 33.94 -11.14 17.33
CA LYS A 72 33.23 -10.44 18.40
C LYS A 72 33.25 -11.25 19.70
N TRP A 73 32.91 -12.54 19.65
CA TRP A 73 32.89 -13.38 20.86
C TRP A 73 34.27 -13.50 21.52
N ILE A 74 35.34 -13.58 20.76
CA ILE A 74 36.71 -13.61 21.32
C ILE A 74 37.02 -12.27 22.00
N ALA A 75 36.62 -11.15 21.42
CA ALA A 75 36.80 -9.84 22.04
C ALA A 75 35.95 -9.70 23.32
N ASP A 76 34.74 -10.25 23.33
CA ASP A 76 33.88 -10.28 24.51
C ASP A 76 34.50 -11.16 25.63
N LEU A 77 35.12 -12.30 25.27
CA LEU A 77 35.87 -13.17 26.19
C LEU A 77 37.13 -12.49 26.74
N GLU A 78 37.90 -11.81 25.89
CA GLU A 78 39.11 -11.05 26.29
C GLU A 78 38.78 -9.89 27.23
N ARG A 79 37.54 -9.37 27.21
CA ARG A 79 37.05 -8.32 28.10
C ARG A 79 36.37 -8.84 29.36
N GLU A 80 36.32 -10.16 29.55
CA GLU A 80 35.58 -10.82 30.64
C GLU A 80 34.09 -10.42 30.70
N THR A 81 33.55 -9.95 29.57
CA THR A 81 32.14 -9.57 29.48
C THR A 81 31.27 -10.81 29.28
N PRO A 82 30.15 -10.95 30.00
CA PRO A 82 29.20 -12.02 29.76
C PRO A 82 28.77 -12.03 28.29
N PHE A 83 28.79 -13.22 27.66
CA PHE A 83 28.32 -13.34 26.29
C PHE A 83 26.85 -12.92 26.22
N ALA A 84 26.51 -12.03 25.29
CA ALA A 84 25.12 -11.66 25.04
C ALA A 84 24.28 -12.93 24.80
N GLU A 85 23.20 -13.07 25.55
CA GLU A 85 22.23 -14.16 25.40
C GLU A 85 21.59 -14.11 24.01
N ASN A 86 21.39 -15.28 23.42
CA ASN A 86 20.78 -15.38 22.11
C ASN A 86 19.25 -15.29 22.24
N LEU A 87 18.71 -14.06 22.18
CA LEU A 87 17.26 -13.79 22.21
C LEU A 87 16.51 -14.20 20.92
N ARG A 88 17.09 -15.04 20.05
CA ARG A 88 16.41 -15.48 18.82
C ARG A 88 15.21 -16.36 19.18
N GLY A 89 14.01 -15.94 18.74
CA GLY A 89 12.76 -16.68 18.93
C GLY A 89 11.91 -16.14 20.07
N GLN A 90 12.52 -15.49 21.05
CA GLN A 90 11.81 -14.49 21.84
C GLN A 90 11.63 -13.30 20.92
N LYS A 91 10.46 -13.20 20.27
CA LYS A 91 9.93 -11.88 19.97
C LYS A 91 9.97 -11.18 21.33
N GLN A 92 10.96 -10.32 21.56
CA GLN A 92 10.74 -9.19 22.44
C GLN A 92 9.35 -8.74 22.07
N ALA A 93 8.43 -8.75 23.04
CA ALA A 93 7.19 -8.03 22.85
C ALA A 93 7.65 -6.58 22.60
N GLN A 94 8.00 -6.27 21.37
CA GLN A 94 7.92 -4.94 20.84
C GLN A 94 6.43 -4.72 20.91
N THR A 95 5.98 -4.27 22.08
CA THR A 95 4.80 -3.46 22.26
C THR A 95 4.93 -2.47 21.12
N ARG A 96 4.25 -2.76 20.00
CA ARG A 96 4.38 -1.93 18.80
C ARG A 96 4.12 -0.52 19.30
N LEU A 97 4.98 0.46 19.03
CA LEU A 97 4.96 1.80 19.64
C LEU A 97 3.55 2.36 19.94
N LEU A 98 2.58 2.12 19.05
CA LEU A 98 1.16 2.46 19.20
C LEU A 98 0.40 1.80 20.38
N TYR A 99 0.87 0.70 20.97
CA TYR A 99 0.25 0.05 22.14
C TYR A 99 0.62 0.72 23.45
N HIS A 100 1.51 1.71 23.43
CA HIS A 100 1.70 2.58 24.57
C HIS A 100 0.48 3.48 24.72
N GLY A 101 -0.11 3.54 25.92
CA GLY A 101 -1.33 4.32 26.19
C GLY A 101 -1.21 5.76 25.69
N ASP A 102 -0.15 6.45 26.09
CA ASP A 102 0.08 7.87 25.76
C ASP A 102 0.24 8.11 24.25
N ILE A 103 0.86 7.18 23.51
CA ILE A 103 1.04 7.31 22.06
C ILE A 103 -0.29 7.02 21.36
N PHE A 104 -1.03 6.02 21.84
CA PHE A 104 -2.34 5.68 21.30
C PHE A 104 -3.32 6.84 21.45
N GLU A 105 -3.40 7.39 22.66
CA GLU A 105 -4.31 8.49 23.00
C GLU A 105 -4.00 9.74 22.17
N GLN A 106 -2.74 10.17 22.10
CA GLN A 106 -2.35 11.32 21.28
C GLN A 106 -2.61 11.11 19.79
N VAL A 107 -2.45 9.88 19.27
CA VAL A 107 -2.81 9.57 17.88
C VAL A 107 -4.33 9.59 17.69
N GLN A 108 -5.12 9.16 18.68
CA GLN A 108 -6.59 9.24 18.62
C GLN A 108 -7.09 10.68 18.66
N GLU A 109 -6.54 11.51 19.56
CA GLU A 109 -6.84 12.93 19.66
C GLU A 109 -6.54 13.65 18.35
N TRP A 110 -5.33 13.46 17.81
CA TRP A 110 -4.98 14.02 16.50
C TRP A 110 -5.95 13.57 15.40
N CYS A 111 -6.37 12.30 15.40
CA CYS A 111 -7.34 11.81 14.42
C CYS A 111 -8.73 12.45 14.57
N ARG A 112 -9.13 12.88 15.78
CA ARG A 112 -10.41 13.55 16.03
C ARG A 112 -10.37 15.01 15.56
N ASP A 113 -9.26 15.70 15.80
CA ASP A 113 -9.11 17.12 15.46
C ASP A 113 -8.82 17.33 13.96
N GLU A 114 -8.24 16.33 13.30
CA GLU A 114 -7.85 16.44 11.90
C GLU A 114 -9.06 16.29 10.95
N ARG A 115 -9.42 17.40 10.29
CA ARG A 115 -10.48 17.43 9.27
C ARG A 115 -10.29 16.42 8.13
N ARG A 116 -9.04 16.08 7.79
CA ARG A 116 -8.72 15.08 6.76
C ARG A 116 -7.56 14.19 7.19
N VAL A 117 -7.91 13.01 7.68
CA VAL A 117 -6.96 11.97 8.06
C VAL A 117 -6.30 11.35 6.82
N ASP A 118 -4.97 11.26 6.83
CA ASP A 118 -4.16 10.61 5.79
C ASP A 118 -2.85 10.07 6.38
N PRO A 119 -2.34 8.90 5.95
CA PRO A 119 -1.09 8.33 6.44
C PRO A 119 0.13 9.26 6.33
N LYS A 120 0.21 10.10 5.28
CA LYS A 120 1.29 11.08 5.11
C LYS A 120 1.18 12.19 6.15
N ARG A 121 -0.03 12.66 6.44
CA ARG A 121 -0.29 13.69 7.46
C ARG A 121 0.03 13.17 8.85
N LEU A 122 -0.49 11.99 9.20
CA LEU A 122 -0.20 11.35 10.48
C LEU A 122 1.30 11.15 10.66
N ARG A 123 2.00 10.63 9.64
CA ARG A 123 3.46 10.47 9.68
C ARG A 123 4.18 11.79 10.00
N ASN A 124 3.81 12.86 9.31
CA ASN A 124 4.44 14.17 9.52
C ASN A 124 4.21 14.67 10.94
N TRP A 125 2.97 14.58 11.41
CA TRP A 125 2.60 15.02 12.75
C TRP A 125 3.30 14.20 13.84
N VAL A 126 3.33 12.87 13.73
CA VAL A 126 4.02 11.99 14.70
C VAL A 126 5.52 12.30 14.73
N ASN A 127 6.15 12.49 13.57
CA ASN A 127 7.59 12.77 13.51
C ASN A 127 7.96 14.17 14.00
N ALA A 128 7.03 15.12 13.94
CA ALA A 128 7.20 16.49 14.41
C ALA A 128 6.90 16.65 15.91
N ASN A 129 5.83 16.03 16.41
CA ASN A 129 5.32 16.27 17.76
C ASN A 129 5.66 15.13 18.74
N LEU A 130 5.34 13.88 18.38
CA LEU A 130 5.58 12.75 19.29
C LEU A 130 7.04 12.34 19.34
N ARG A 131 7.76 12.37 18.21
CA ARG A 131 9.17 11.97 18.18
C ARG A 131 10.05 12.74 19.17
N PRO A 132 10.04 14.09 19.23
CA PRO A 132 10.82 14.80 20.24
C PRO A 132 10.33 14.53 21.67
N ALA A 133 9.02 14.45 21.89
CA ALA A 133 8.43 14.20 23.21
C ALA A 133 8.85 12.84 23.80
N PHE A 134 9.03 11.82 22.95
CA PHE A 134 9.44 10.47 23.36
C PHE A 134 10.90 10.14 23.01
N ALA A 135 11.76 11.14 22.73
CA ALA A 135 13.14 10.88 22.31
C ALA A 135 14.01 10.22 23.39
N THR A 136 13.74 10.54 24.67
CA THR A 136 14.45 10.01 25.85
C THR A 136 13.64 8.96 26.62
N ALA A 137 12.41 8.68 26.18
CA ALA A 137 11.54 7.71 26.83
C ALA A 137 12.08 6.27 26.65
N PRO A 138 11.81 5.34 27.59
CA PRO A 138 12.13 3.93 27.43
C PRO A 138 11.57 3.32 26.14
N ILE A 139 10.50 3.90 25.62
CA ILE A 139 9.84 3.56 24.36
C ILE A 139 10.01 4.74 23.40
N ALA A 140 11.20 4.81 22.80
CA ALA A 140 11.54 5.91 21.91
C ALA A 140 11.09 5.66 20.47
N ILE A 141 10.54 6.71 19.84
CA ILE A 141 10.42 6.76 18.39
C ILE A 141 11.83 6.98 17.84
N GLY A 142 12.40 5.95 17.20
CA GLY A 142 13.78 6.00 16.70
C GLY A 142 14.06 7.21 15.80
N ALA A 143 15.33 7.60 15.68
CA ALA A 143 15.76 8.84 15.02
C ALA A 143 15.17 9.06 13.61
N LYS A 144 14.91 7.99 12.85
CA LYS A 144 14.30 8.03 11.51
C LYS A 144 12.79 8.31 11.50
N GLY A 145 12.14 8.35 12.66
CA GLY A 145 10.70 8.50 12.80
C GLY A 145 9.93 7.28 12.32
N ILE A 146 8.61 7.44 12.20
CA ILE A 146 7.74 6.43 11.59
C ILE A 146 7.69 6.60 10.06
N SER A 147 7.51 5.47 9.37
CA SER A 147 7.29 5.44 7.92
C SER A 147 5.82 5.68 7.58
N LYS A 148 5.51 6.02 6.31
CA LYS A 148 4.13 6.08 5.81
C LYS A 148 3.39 4.75 5.99
N GLY A 149 4.09 3.61 5.82
CA GLY A 149 3.51 2.28 6.03
C GLY A 149 3.19 1.99 7.49
N THR A 150 4.00 2.51 8.42
CA THR A 150 3.70 2.45 9.86
C THR A 150 2.49 3.32 10.21
N ALA A 151 2.44 4.57 9.72
CA ALA A 151 1.29 5.45 9.90
C ALA A 151 -0.01 4.82 9.36
N ARG A 152 0.04 4.19 8.17
CA ARG A 152 -1.10 3.44 7.62
C ARG A 152 -1.60 2.34 8.56
N ARG A 153 -0.69 1.53 9.11
CA ARG A 153 -1.03 0.47 10.07
C ARG A 153 -1.62 1.05 11.36
N TRP A 154 -1.15 2.23 11.78
CA TRP A 154 -1.68 2.90 12.96
C TRP A 154 -3.11 3.39 12.74
N LEU A 155 -3.41 3.99 11.59
CA LEU A 155 -4.78 4.39 11.24
C LEU A 155 -5.75 3.20 11.27
N HIS A 156 -5.37 2.06 10.70
CA HIS A 156 -6.19 0.84 10.79
C HIS A 156 -6.44 0.37 12.22
N ARG A 157 -5.44 0.54 13.11
CA ARG A 157 -5.56 0.12 14.50
C ARG A 157 -6.44 1.06 15.33
N VAL A 158 -6.42 2.35 15.01
CA VAL A 158 -7.28 3.37 15.62
C VAL A 158 -8.74 3.22 15.18
N GLY A 159 -9.00 2.56 14.06
CA GLY A 159 -10.34 2.29 13.56
C GLY A 159 -10.65 2.88 12.19
N PHE A 160 -9.66 3.51 11.53
CA PHE A 160 -9.85 4.05 10.19
C PHE A 160 -9.70 2.99 9.09
N VAL A 161 -10.50 3.13 8.05
CA VAL A 161 -10.45 2.33 6.82
C VAL A 161 -10.30 3.25 5.61
N HIS A 162 -9.56 2.77 4.62
CA HIS A 162 -9.42 3.45 3.34
C HIS A 162 -10.48 2.90 2.38
N GLN A 163 -11.53 3.67 2.15
CA GLN A 163 -12.63 3.24 1.31
C GLN A 163 -12.99 4.25 0.22
N ARG A 164 -13.67 3.75 -0.81
CA ARG A 164 -14.23 4.57 -1.86
C ARG A 164 -15.40 5.37 -1.29
N LYS A 165 -15.46 6.64 -1.65
CA LYS A 165 -16.61 7.52 -1.43
C LYS A 165 -17.74 7.02 -2.32
N SER A 166 -18.81 6.51 -1.73
CA SER A 166 -20.09 6.41 -2.42
C SER A 166 -20.80 7.75 -2.26
N LYS A 167 -21.22 8.36 -3.37
CA LYS A 167 -22.40 9.23 -3.30
C LYS A 167 -23.53 8.30 -2.85
N GLY A 168 -24.34 8.70 -1.87
CA GLY A 168 -25.57 7.96 -1.54
C GLY A 168 -26.27 7.65 -2.87
N ALA A 169 -26.63 6.39 -3.08
CA ALA A 169 -27.02 5.88 -4.39
C ALA A 169 -28.24 6.67 -4.91
N TYR A 170 -27.97 7.65 -5.77
CA TYR A 170 -28.98 8.15 -6.68
C TYR A 170 -29.04 7.09 -7.77
N THR A 171 -30.06 6.24 -7.70
CA THR A 171 -30.54 5.53 -8.88
C THR A 171 -30.93 6.61 -9.87
N ASP A 172 -30.08 6.81 -10.86
CA ASP A 172 -30.39 7.66 -12.00
C ASP A 172 -31.71 7.13 -12.58
N GLY A 173 -32.71 8.00 -12.76
CA GLY A 173 -34.10 7.63 -13.09
C GLY A 173 -34.27 7.01 -14.49
N HIS A 174 -33.18 6.51 -15.05
CA HIS A 174 -33.05 5.84 -16.34
C HIS A 174 -33.93 4.59 -16.44
N ASP A 175 -34.21 3.94 -15.31
CA ASP A 175 -35.03 2.72 -15.26
C ASP A 175 -36.50 3.00 -14.90
N ALA A 176 -36.89 4.27 -14.72
CA ALA A 176 -38.29 4.59 -14.44
C ALA A 176 -39.16 4.21 -15.65
N PRO A 177 -40.33 3.57 -15.46
CA PRO A 177 -41.18 3.11 -16.56
C PRO A 177 -41.52 4.21 -17.58
N ALA A 178 -41.79 5.42 -17.10
CA ALA A 178 -42.05 6.57 -17.97
C ALA A 178 -40.84 6.93 -18.85
N THR A 179 -39.61 6.86 -18.31
CA THR A 179 -38.37 7.09 -19.07
C THR A 179 -38.17 6.03 -20.15
N LEU A 180 -38.50 4.77 -19.85
CA LEU A 180 -38.40 3.67 -20.83
C LEU A 180 -39.40 3.85 -21.97
N ILE A 181 -40.64 4.21 -21.67
CA ILE A 181 -41.68 4.51 -22.68
C ILE A 181 -41.24 5.67 -23.57
N ALA A 182 -40.81 6.79 -22.98
CA ALA A 182 -40.36 7.96 -23.73
C ALA A 182 -39.15 7.64 -24.65
N ARG A 183 -38.22 6.78 -24.21
CA ARG A 183 -37.12 6.30 -25.06
C ARG A 183 -37.60 5.47 -26.24
N GLN A 184 -38.56 4.58 -26.03
CA GLN A 184 -39.13 3.77 -27.12
C GLN A 184 -39.85 4.64 -28.15
N GLU A 185 -40.65 5.59 -27.70
CA GLU A 185 -41.33 6.57 -28.55
C GLU A 185 -40.32 7.42 -29.34
N TYR A 186 -39.27 7.90 -28.67
CA TYR A 186 -38.20 8.65 -29.32
C TYR A 186 -37.52 7.82 -30.41
N VAL A 187 -37.16 6.56 -30.14
CA VAL A 187 -36.50 5.69 -31.14
C VAL A 187 -37.42 5.40 -32.32
N ALA A 188 -38.71 5.14 -32.07
CA ALA A 188 -39.68 4.93 -33.14
C ALA A 188 -39.81 6.18 -34.03
N ARG A 189 -39.90 7.36 -33.42
CA ARG A 189 -39.95 8.63 -34.13
C ARG A 189 -38.64 8.91 -34.88
N PHE A 190 -37.48 8.68 -34.27
CA PHE A 190 -36.19 8.88 -34.91
C PHE A 190 -36.03 7.98 -36.15
N ARG A 191 -36.47 6.72 -36.08
CA ARG A 191 -36.49 5.81 -37.24
C ARG A 191 -37.41 6.28 -38.37
N SER A 192 -38.51 6.97 -38.05
CA SER A 192 -39.39 7.53 -39.09
C SER A 192 -38.70 8.59 -39.96
N TYR A 193 -37.60 9.18 -39.48
CA TYR A 193 -36.80 10.16 -40.22
C TYR A 193 -35.77 9.53 -41.15
N GLU A 194 -35.48 8.23 -41.00
CA GLU A 194 -34.42 7.55 -41.73
C GLU A 194 -34.50 7.70 -43.27
N PRO A 195 -35.69 7.70 -43.92
CA PRO A 195 -35.79 7.95 -45.36
C PRO A 195 -35.40 9.36 -45.80
N LEU A 196 -35.32 10.31 -44.87
CA LEU A 196 -35.01 11.73 -45.10
C LEU A 196 -33.63 12.12 -44.55
N MET A 197 -32.93 11.21 -43.86
CA MET A 197 -31.65 11.48 -43.23
C MET A 197 -30.49 11.14 -44.16
N GLU A 198 -29.43 11.94 -44.07
CA GLU A 198 -28.14 11.57 -44.65
C GLU A 198 -27.53 10.34 -43.96
N ARG A 199 -26.83 9.51 -44.73
CA ARG A 199 -26.18 8.29 -44.23
C ARG A 199 -24.68 8.40 -44.38
N PHE A 200 -23.97 8.06 -43.30
CA PHE A 200 -22.52 7.88 -43.36
C PHE A 200 -22.22 6.51 -43.95
N VAL A 201 -21.48 6.48 -45.05
CA VAL A 201 -21.11 5.26 -45.77
C VAL A 201 -19.60 5.11 -45.73
N THR A 202 -19.13 3.90 -45.43
CA THR A 202 -17.70 3.59 -45.47
C THR A 202 -17.33 3.14 -46.88
N LEU A 203 -16.37 3.82 -47.49
CA LEU A 203 -15.83 3.46 -48.80
C LEU A 203 -14.80 2.34 -48.68
N ASP A 204 -14.46 1.69 -49.80
CA ASP A 204 -13.51 0.56 -49.84
C ASP A 204 -12.11 0.91 -49.32
N ASP A 205 -11.71 2.18 -49.39
CA ASP A 205 -10.43 2.68 -48.88
C ASP A 205 -10.45 3.02 -47.37
N GLY A 206 -11.60 2.82 -46.71
CA GLY A 206 -11.81 3.09 -45.29
C GLY A 206 -12.14 4.54 -44.95
N SER A 207 -12.28 5.43 -45.96
CA SER A 207 -12.81 6.78 -45.75
C SER A 207 -14.33 6.76 -45.54
N ILE A 208 -14.86 7.83 -44.93
CA ILE A 208 -16.30 8.00 -44.69
C ILE A 208 -16.82 9.06 -45.66
N ASP A 209 -17.86 8.72 -46.40
CA ASP A 209 -18.62 9.62 -47.26
C ASP A 209 -20.04 9.81 -46.73
N ILE A 210 -20.74 10.83 -47.23
CA ILE A 210 -22.13 11.13 -46.88
C ILE A 210 -23.01 10.93 -48.10
N GLU A 211 -23.89 9.95 -48.03
CA GLU A 211 -24.92 9.71 -49.04
C GLU A 211 -26.19 10.49 -48.67
N GLU A 212 -26.65 11.34 -49.59
CA GLU A 212 -27.92 12.04 -49.44
C GLU A 212 -29.09 11.11 -49.78
N PRO A 213 -30.23 11.25 -49.07
CA PRO A 213 -31.39 10.41 -49.32
C PRO A 213 -32.03 10.73 -50.68
N ASP A 214 -32.61 9.72 -51.32
CA ASP A 214 -33.46 9.90 -52.49
C ASP A 214 -34.82 10.48 -52.07
N LEU A 215 -34.96 11.81 -52.19
CA LEU A 215 -36.18 12.53 -51.85
C LEU A 215 -37.36 12.22 -52.79
N ASP A 216 -37.10 11.65 -53.97
CA ASP A 216 -38.15 11.27 -54.90
C ASP A 216 -38.78 9.90 -54.60
N SER A 217 -38.15 9.13 -53.72
CA SER A 217 -38.63 7.81 -53.29
C SER A 217 -40.03 7.88 -52.65
N PRO A 218 -40.88 6.85 -52.85
CA PRO A 218 -42.16 6.74 -52.17
C PRO A 218 -42.04 6.83 -50.65
N GLU A 219 -40.96 6.28 -50.09
CA GLU A 219 -40.68 6.25 -48.67
C GLU A 219 -40.36 7.65 -48.12
N ALA A 220 -39.55 8.45 -48.82
CA ALA A 220 -39.24 9.83 -48.43
C ALA A 220 -40.49 10.73 -48.50
N LYS A 221 -41.30 10.60 -49.56
CA LYS A 221 -42.55 11.36 -49.72
C LYS A 221 -43.58 11.00 -48.65
N ALA A 222 -43.70 9.70 -48.32
CA ALA A 222 -44.55 9.23 -47.23
C ALA A 222 -44.07 9.75 -45.87
N ALA A 223 -42.76 9.72 -45.59
CA ALA A 223 -42.19 10.24 -44.35
C ALA A 223 -42.40 11.76 -44.19
N ALA A 224 -42.21 12.54 -45.25
CA ALA A 224 -42.45 13.98 -45.26
C ALA A 224 -43.93 14.33 -45.01
N SER A 225 -44.83 13.61 -45.67
CA SER A 225 -46.29 13.76 -45.47
C SER A 225 -46.71 13.40 -44.04
N ALA A 226 -46.14 12.33 -43.47
CA ALA A 226 -46.38 11.95 -42.07
C ALA A 226 -45.90 13.03 -41.07
N LEU A 227 -44.93 13.85 -41.46
CA LEU A 227 -44.45 15.02 -40.70
C LEU A 227 -45.24 16.30 -40.97
N GLY A 228 -46.22 16.27 -41.88
CA GLY A 228 -46.98 17.44 -42.30
C GLY A 228 -46.18 18.41 -43.16
N TRP A 229 -45.11 17.95 -43.80
CA TRP A 229 -44.34 18.76 -44.73
C TRP A 229 -44.99 18.74 -46.11
N ASP A 230 -44.89 19.87 -46.80
CA ASP A 230 -45.39 20.06 -48.16
C ASP A 230 -44.57 19.29 -49.21
N GLN A 231 -43.31 19.03 -48.90
CA GLN A 231 -42.36 18.27 -49.71
C GLN A 231 -41.26 17.66 -48.83
N PRO A 232 -40.56 16.63 -49.31
CA PRO A 232 -39.43 16.05 -48.60
C PRO A 232 -38.20 16.99 -48.58
N TYR A 233 -37.54 17.08 -47.43
CA TYR A 233 -36.28 17.82 -47.23
C TYR A 233 -35.23 16.89 -46.63
N VAL A 234 -33.95 17.14 -46.93
CA VAL A 234 -32.84 16.43 -46.30
C VAL A 234 -32.71 16.85 -44.83
N ILE A 235 -32.67 15.87 -43.93
CA ILE A 235 -32.37 16.03 -42.51
C ILE A 235 -30.86 15.83 -42.33
N LYS A 236 -30.19 16.90 -41.89
CA LYS A 236 -28.76 16.89 -41.54
C LYS A 236 -28.59 16.53 -40.06
N ASN A 237 -27.77 15.53 -39.78
CA ASN A 237 -27.57 15.00 -38.43
C ASN A 237 -26.44 15.73 -37.72
N VAL A 238 -26.79 16.76 -36.93
CA VAL A 238 -25.82 17.48 -36.10
C VAL A 238 -25.88 16.95 -34.67
N TRP A 239 -24.85 16.20 -34.30
CA TRP A 239 -24.69 15.70 -32.93
C TRP A 239 -23.79 16.66 -32.15
N HIS A 240 -24.27 17.12 -30.99
CA HIS A 240 -23.47 17.89 -30.05
C HIS A 240 -23.64 17.28 -28.67
N ASP A 241 -22.55 17.10 -27.95
CA ASP A 241 -22.57 16.68 -26.55
C ASP A 241 -22.01 17.81 -25.68
N GLU A 242 -22.70 18.11 -24.60
CA GLU A 242 -22.27 19.11 -23.63
C GLU A 242 -21.65 18.40 -22.43
N ALA A 243 -20.34 18.53 -22.29
CA ALA A 243 -19.65 18.06 -21.10
C ALA A 243 -19.52 19.19 -20.08
N THR A 244 -19.85 18.92 -18.82
CA THR A 244 -19.50 19.84 -17.72
C THR A 244 -18.32 19.29 -16.94
N ALA A 245 -17.16 19.93 -17.06
CA ALA A 245 -16.01 19.64 -16.21
C ALA A 245 -16.16 20.40 -14.88
N LYS A 246 -15.84 19.75 -13.76
CA LYS A 246 -15.90 20.40 -12.44
C LYS A 246 -14.53 20.44 -11.79
N PRO A 247 -14.10 21.60 -11.24
CA PRO A 247 -12.78 21.77 -10.63
C PRO A 247 -12.58 20.92 -9.36
N ALA A 248 -13.67 20.45 -8.74
CA ALA A 248 -13.62 19.61 -7.54
C ALA A 248 -13.98 18.15 -7.81
N ASP A 249 -13.47 17.55 -8.89
CA ASP A 249 -13.45 16.09 -9.05
C ASP A 249 -12.50 15.48 -8.00
N LYS A 250 -12.98 15.49 -6.75
CA LYS A 250 -12.21 15.16 -5.54
C LYS A 250 -11.87 13.69 -5.59
N GLY A 251 -10.66 13.35 -5.11
CA GLY A 251 -10.20 11.97 -4.99
C GLY A 251 -11.28 11.05 -4.40
N LYS A 252 -11.60 9.99 -5.15
CA LYS A 252 -12.69 9.03 -4.87
C LYS A 252 -12.44 8.20 -3.61
N PHE A 253 -11.26 8.26 -3.00
CA PHE A 253 -10.90 7.51 -1.81
C PHE A 253 -10.54 8.43 -0.65
N MET A 254 -10.91 8.02 0.56
CA MET A 254 -10.52 8.71 1.78
C MET A 254 -10.39 7.74 2.95
N TRP A 255 -9.64 8.16 3.97
CA TRP A 255 -9.62 7.49 5.26
C TRP A 255 -10.78 8.01 6.10
N ILE A 256 -11.63 7.10 6.54
CA ILE A 256 -12.76 7.40 7.43
C ILE A 256 -12.81 6.36 8.54
N MET A 257 -13.43 6.72 9.66
CA MET A 257 -13.69 5.77 10.73
C MET A 257 -14.60 4.65 10.22
N LYS A 258 -14.30 3.41 10.62
CA LYS A 258 -15.07 2.24 10.23
C LYS A 258 -16.51 2.38 10.74
N GLY A 259 -17.47 2.36 9.83
CA GLY A 259 -18.89 2.53 10.14
C GLY A 259 -19.42 3.94 9.84
N ASP A 260 -18.53 4.91 9.65
CA ASP A 260 -18.95 6.26 9.25
C ASP A 260 -19.12 6.34 7.74
N SER A 261 -20.05 7.20 7.31
CA SER A 261 -20.17 7.64 5.94
C SER A 261 -19.81 9.12 5.88
N ALA A 262 -18.75 9.45 5.14
CA ALA A 262 -18.41 10.85 4.93
C ALA A 262 -19.46 11.47 4.00
N LEU A 263 -20.40 12.21 4.56
CA LEU A 263 -21.32 13.04 3.80
C LEU A 263 -20.52 14.09 3.03
N MET A 264 -20.73 14.14 1.72
CA MET A 264 -20.08 15.12 0.86
C MET A 264 -20.93 16.37 0.76
N ALA A 265 -20.26 17.52 0.59
CA ALA A 265 -20.94 18.72 0.15
C ALA A 265 -21.70 18.40 -1.15
N LYS A 266 -22.99 18.77 -1.19
CA LYS A 266 -23.88 18.51 -2.33
C LYS A 266 -23.38 19.17 -3.62
N SER A 267 -22.65 20.29 -3.51
CA SER A 267 -22.08 21.01 -4.65
C SER A 267 -20.63 20.60 -4.93
N GLU A 268 -20.35 20.31 -6.20
CA GLU A 268 -19.01 19.99 -6.72
C GLU A 268 -18.25 21.23 -7.23
N GLY A 269 -18.71 22.43 -6.86
CA GLY A 269 -18.20 23.72 -7.37
C GLY A 269 -18.87 24.14 -8.68
N GLN A 270 -18.44 25.30 -9.22
CA GLN A 270 -18.91 25.82 -10.50
C GLN A 270 -18.49 24.88 -11.63
N GLY A 271 -19.46 24.46 -12.45
CA GLY A 271 -19.17 23.68 -13.66
C GLY A 271 -18.63 24.59 -14.76
N TYR A 272 -17.63 24.09 -15.48
CA TYR A 272 -17.18 24.66 -16.74
C TYR A 272 -17.81 23.86 -17.87
N MET A 273 -18.56 24.53 -18.74
CA MET A 273 -19.06 23.93 -19.98
C MET A 273 -17.87 23.70 -20.91
N VAL A 274 -17.80 22.49 -21.46
CA VAL A 274 -16.87 22.09 -22.50
C VAL A 274 -17.75 21.61 -23.65
N SER A 275 -17.73 22.36 -24.74
CA SER A 275 -18.37 22.04 -26.01
C SER A 275 -17.28 21.80 -27.06
N GLY A 276 -17.42 20.75 -27.86
CA GLY A 276 -16.49 20.35 -28.91
C GLY A 276 -17.17 20.24 -30.25
#